data_AF-A0A8T4M615-F1
#
_entry.id   AF-A0A8T4M615-F1
#
_cell.length_a   1.000
_cell.length_b   1.000
_cell.length_c   1.000
_cell.angle_alpha   90.00
_cell.angle_beta   90.00
_cell.angle_gamma   90.00
#
_symmetry.space_group_name_H-M   'P 1'
#
loop_
_entity.id
_entity.type
_entity.pdbx_description
1 polymer ?
#
loop_
_entity_poly.entity_id
_entity_poly.type
_entity_poly.pdbx_seq_one_letter_code
_entity_poly.pdbx_strand_id
1 'polypeptide(L)'
;MFLSKKGASKAWGVFFLGVFLVVLTMSLVSSGFWDSLRASITGRATSQTFNLNISVGNSAPNITAVYILGPYDPSEEAQRMVTFYFTANDSDGYQNIDTTSAKANFTFYNASSTIVRTNNSCSSLGSIDSKTLNFSCTIGIWYFDPQGTLWGVTAYVTDNSAAAGQNKTVNFTYNSLKALKSHPTAFTFTSINPGATNTSSSNDPLVLNNTGNYHFSQLTQNISINATNLVGESNSAYALYANNFTVGNTTGGSPLIECGGAGSFFMTKSATKNITTAILGYGNLSAGSGTGQNNLYVCLTQAGNELTSQAYSTNGPNSDGAWTAAAL
;
A
#
# COMPACT_ATOMS: atom_id res chain seq x y z
N MET A 1 87.05 84.81 -20.52
CA MET A 1 86.12 85.39 -19.53
C MET A 1 84.77 85.59 -20.20
N PHE A 2 83.82 84.67 -20.06
CA PHE A 2 82.40 84.93 -20.32
C PHE A 2 81.57 84.08 -19.35
N LEU A 3 80.71 84.77 -18.62
CA LEU A 3 80.04 84.34 -17.40
C LEU A 3 78.74 83.58 -17.69
N SER A 4 78.56 82.54 -16.87
CA SER A 4 77.37 81.73 -16.65
C SER A 4 76.13 82.58 -16.28
N LYS A 5 75.00 82.35 -16.95
CA LYS A 5 73.65 82.72 -16.47
C LYS A 5 72.83 81.44 -16.23
N LYS A 6 73.09 80.77 -15.12
CA LYS A 6 72.17 79.82 -14.48
C LYS A 6 71.28 80.60 -13.51
N GLY A 7 69.98 80.67 -13.78
CA GLY A 7 69.02 81.17 -12.78
C GLY A 7 67.78 81.84 -13.35
N ALA A 8 66.95 81.13 -14.12
CA ALA A 8 65.62 81.63 -14.49
C ALA A 8 64.54 80.57 -14.70
N SER A 9 64.84 79.26 -14.66
CA SER A 9 63.83 78.22 -14.97
C SER A 9 63.05 77.68 -13.77
N LYS A 10 63.48 77.94 -12.52
CA LYS A 10 62.78 77.43 -11.32
C LYS A 10 61.62 78.32 -10.85
N ALA A 11 61.63 79.61 -11.18
CA ALA A 11 60.58 80.54 -10.74
C ALA A 11 59.26 80.37 -11.52
N TRP A 12 59.34 80.02 -12.81
CA TRP A 12 58.16 79.84 -13.66
C TRP A 12 57.37 78.56 -13.34
N GLY A 13 58.05 77.47 -12.97
CA GLY A 13 57.38 76.22 -12.59
C GLY A 13 56.57 76.34 -11.30
N VAL A 14 57.05 77.11 -10.31
CA VAL A 14 56.34 77.34 -9.05
C VAL A 14 55.12 78.25 -9.25
N PHE A 15 55.22 79.23 -10.15
CA PHE A 15 54.10 80.11 -10.47
C PHE A 15 52.97 79.38 -11.20
N PHE A 16 53.29 78.53 -12.19
CA PHE A 16 52.28 77.72 -12.88
C PHE A 16 51.65 76.66 -11.99
N LEU A 17 52.43 76.01 -11.11
CA LEU A 17 51.87 75.05 -10.15
C LEU A 17 50.95 75.73 -9.14
N GLY A 18 51.29 76.93 -8.66
CA GLY A 18 50.46 77.72 -7.77
C GLY A 18 49.15 78.18 -8.41
N VAL A 19 49.20 78.68 -9.65
CA VAL A 19 48.00 79.08 -10.41
C VAL A 19 47.12 77.87 -10.74
N PHE A 20 47.72 76.72 -11.11
CA PHE A 20 46.96 75.49 -11.39
C PHE A 20 46.28 74.94 -10.11
N LEU A 21 46.94 75.02 -8.95
CA LEU A 21 46.35 74.61 -7.66
C LEU A 21 45.20 75.53 -7.24
N VAL A 22 45.31 76.84 -7.47
CA VAL A 22 44.25 77.82 -7.16
C VAL A 22 43.05 77.69 -8.09
N VAL A 23 43.27 77.39 -9.38
CA VAL A 23 42.17 77.11 -10.33
C VAL A 23 41.47 75.78 -10.01
N LEU A 24 42.22 74.76 -9.60
CA LEU A 24 41.65 73.49 -9.13
C LEU A 24 40.82 73.66 -7.85
N THR A 25 41.30 74.43 -6.88
CA THR A 25 40.54 74.66 -5.64
C THR A 25 39.33 75.56 -5.87
N MET A 26 39.37 76.50 -6.83
CA MET A 26 38.20 77.33 -7.17
C MET A 26 37.12 76.57 -7.95
N SER A 27 37.48 75.60 -8.81
CA SER A 27 36.50 74.75 -9.52
C SER A 27 35.74 73.79 -8.59
N LEU A 28 36.25 73.53 -7.39
CA LEU A 28 35.60 72.71 -6.37
C LEU A 28 34.72 73.51 -5.40
N VAL A 29 34.68 74.85 -5.48
CA VAL A 29 33.74 75.69 -4.69
C VAL A 29 32.50 76.07 -5.49
N SER A 30 32.16 75.32 -6.56
CA SER A 30 30.83 75.43 -7.14
C SER A 30 29.81 74.94 -6.09
N SER A 31 28.78 75.75 -5.86
CA SER A 31 27.76 75.66 -4.81
C SER A 31 26.81 74.45 -4.95
N GLY A 32 27.36 73.26 -5.18
CA GLY A 32 26.60 72.05 -5.40
C GLY A 32 27.41 70.77 -5.20
N PHE A 33 28.72 70.77 -5.44
CA PHE A 33 29.53 69.58 -5.20
C PHE A 33 29.72 69.30 -3.71
N TRP A 34 30.11 70.32 -2.93
CA TRP A 34 30.25 70.16 -1.47
C TRP A 34 28.91 69.98 -0.76
N ASP A 35 27.84 70.59 -1.26
CA ASP A 35 26.49 70.36 -0.74
C ASP A 35 25.97 68.97 -1.09
N SER A 36 26.22 68.47 -2.30
CA SER A 36 25.88 67.09 -2.70
C SER A 36 26.72 66.06 -1.97
N LEU A 37 28.03 66.28 -1.77
CA LEU A 37 28.89 65.37 -1.03
C LEU A 37 28.58 65.40 0.47
N ARG A 38 28.27 66.57 1.04
CA ARG A 38 27.72 66.66 2.41
C ARG A 38 26.36 65.99 2.52
N ALA A 39 25.48 66.13 1.54
CA ALA A 39 24.16 65.48 1.55
C ALA A 39 24.24 63.96 1.37
N SER A 40 25.15 63.46 0.52
CA SER A 40 25.33 62.03 0.25
C SER A 40 26.18 61.31 1.30
N ILE A 41 27.02 62.04 2.04
CA ILE A 41 27.78 61.54 3.20
C ILE A 41 27.39 62.37 4.44
N THR A 42 26.10 62.49 4.71
CA THR A 42 25.70 62.83 6.08
C THR A 42 25.79 61.55 6.91
N GLY A 43 26.85 61.41 7.70
CA GLY A 43 26.83 60.62 8.93
C GLY A 43 25.85 61.21 9.97
N ARG A 44 24.70 61.76 9.53
CA ARG A 44 23.56 62.02 10.39
C ARG A 44 22.95 60.65 10.63
N ALA A 45 23.13 60.13 11.84
CA ALA A 45 22.15 59.23 12.39
C ALA A 45 20.80 59.95 12.29
N THR A 46 19.99 59.60 11.29
CA THR A 46 18.57 59.91 11.32
C THR A 46 18.05 59.25 12.58
N SER A 47 17.56 60.04 13.54
CA SER A 47 16.85 59.56 14.74
C SER A 47 15.50 58.89 14.41
N GLN A 48 15.27 58.61 13.13
CA GLN A 48 14.10 57.89 12.64
C GLN A 48 14.44 56.42 12.60
N THR A 49 13.70 55.64 13.38
CA THR A 49 13.68 54.18 13.27
C THR A 49 13.28 53.82 11.84
N PHE A 50 14.20 53.26 11.06
CA PHE A 50 13.83 52.61 9.81
C PHE A 50 13.49 51.16 10.14
N ASN A 51 12.27 50.75 9.78
CA ASN A 51 11.88 49.35 9.90
C ASN A 51 12.45 48.61 8.69
N LEU A 52 13.55 47.88 8.91
CA LEU A 52 14.05 46.91 7.93
C LEU A 52 13.21 45.63 8.08
N ASN A 53 12.21 45.46 7.21
CA ASN A 53 11.45 44.23 7.16
C ASN A 53 12.20 43.22 6.29
N ILE A 54 13.03 42.36 6.91
CA ILE A 54 13.67 41.24 6.23
C ILE A 54 12.65 40.09 6.19
N SER A 55 12.01 39.87 5.03
CA SER A 55 11.32 38.60 4.79
C SER A 55 12.35 37.57 4.35
N VAL A 56 12.72 36.66 5.25
CA VAL A 56 13.40 35.43 4.84
C VAL A 56 12.32 34.56 4.21
N GLY A 57 12.44 34.28 2.91
CA GLY A 57 11.52 33.36 2.24
C GLY A 57 11.63 31.96 2.83
N ASN A 58 10.50 31.26 2.93
CA ASN A 58 10.46 29.84 3.28
C ASN A 58 10.14 29.02 2.02
N SER A 59 10.92 28.00 1.78
CA SER A 59 10.82 27.12 0.62
C SER A 59 10.32 25.76 1.07
N ALA A 60 9.19 25.31 0.52
CA ALA A 60 8.64 24.01 0.88
C ALA A 60 9.62 22.86 0.50
N PRO A 61 9.70 21.78 1.29
CA PRO A 61 10.50 20.62 0.94
C PRO A 61 10.04 20.00 -0.38
N ASN A 62 10.99 19.49 -1.17
CA ASN A 62 10.75 18.76 -2.41
C ASN A 62 11.17 17.30 -2.23
N ILE A 63 10.25 16.35 -2.45
CA ILE A 63 10.57 14.92 -2.38
C ILE A 63 11.11 14.47 -3.75
N THR A 64 12.44 14.36 -3.83
CA THR A 64 13.17 14.17 -5.09
C THR A 64 13.20 12.72 -5.57
N ALA A 65 13.12 11.75 -4.65
CA ALA A 65 13.10 10.34 -4.99
C ALA A 65 12.25 9.55 -3.99
N VAL A 66 11.58 8.51 -4.50
CA VAL A 66 10.91 7.47 -3.72
C VAL A 66 11.42 6.14 -4.24
N TYR A 67 11.86 5.26 -3.35
CA TYR A 67 12.47 3.98 -3.68
C TYR A 67 11.81 2.85 -2.91
N ILE A 68 11.20 1.91 -3.64
CA ILE A 68 10.51 0.73 -3.09
C ILE A 68 11.07 -0.53 -3.76
N LEU A 69 11.27 -1.59 -2.96
CA LEU A 69 11.95 -2.80 -3.40
C LEU A 69 10.96 -3.80 -4.01
N GLY A 70 10.79 -3.72 -5.33
CA GLY A 70 10.24 -4.80 -6.15
C GLY A 70 8.75 -5.08 -5.95
N PRO A 71 8.26 -6.17 -6.56
CA PRO A 71 6.93 -6.68 -6.29
C PRO A 71 6.89 -7.37 -4.91
N TYR A 72 5.73 -7.33 -4.26
CA TYR A 72 5.52 -7.99 -2.97
C TYR A 72 4.44 -9.06 -3.10
N ASP A 73 4.73 -10.27 -2.62
CA ASP A 73 3.71 -11.31 -2.43
C ASP A 73 2.88 -11.06 -1.16
N PRO A 74 1.61 -11.47 -1.12
CA PRO A 74 0.86 -11.57 0.12
C PRO A 74 1.44 -12.62 1.06
N SER A 75 1.17 -12.46 2.36
CA SER A 75 1.34 -13.52 3.36
C SER A 75 -0.05 -14.04 3.72
N GLU A 76 -0.29 -15.35 3.60
CA GLU A 76 -1.60 -15.97 3.88
C GLU A 76 -2.13 -15.58 5.27
N GLU A 77 -3.38 -15.12 5.34
CA GLU A 77 -4.07 -14.66 6.57
C GLU A 77 -3.33 -13.60 7.40
N ALA A 78 -2.34 -12.92 6.80
CA ALA A 78 -1.47 -12.01 7.52
C ALA A 78 -1.37 -10.65 6.83
N GLN A 79 -0.77 -9.71 7.55
CA GLN A 79 -0.30 -8.45 7.00
C GLN A 79 1.18 -8.60 6.62
N ARG A 80 1.57 -8.20 5.41
CA ARG A 80 2.97 -8.05 5.04
C ARG A 80 3.40 -6.61 5.27
N MET A 81 4.48 -6.43 6.02
CA MET A 81 5.10 -5.12 6.20
C MET A 81 6.02 -4.82 5.01
N VAL A 82 5.79 -3.69 4.34
CA VAL A 82 6.55 -3.25 3.19
C VAL A 82 7.33 -1.99 3.53
N THR A 83 8.65 -2.07 3.46
CA THR A 83 9.56 -0.94 3.71
C THR A 83 10.00 -0.31 2.41
N PHE A 84 9.99 1.02 2.38
CA PHE A 84 10.48 1.83 1.28
C PHE A 84 11.11 3.12 1.83
N TYR A 85 11.80 3.84 0.95
CA TYR A 85 12.60 5.00 1.31
C TYR A 85 12.23 6.21 0.45
N PHE A 86 12.42 7.41 0.95
CA PHE A 86 12.31 8.62 0.15
C PHE A 86 13.28 9.70 0.62
N THR A 87 13.67 10.57 -0.30
CA THR A 87 14.55 11.71 -0.01
C THR A 87 13.80 13.01 -0.15
N ALA A 88 13.93 13.90 0.84
CA ALA A 88 13.36 15.24 0.83
C ALA A 88 14.49 16.28 0.84
N ASN A 89 14.43 17.24 -0.08
CA ASN A 89 15.37 18.34 -0.22
C ASN A 89 14.67 19.66 0.10
N ASP A 90 15.30 20.50 0.92
CA ASP A 90 14.82 21.84 1.23
C ASP A 90 15.93 22.85 0.93
N SER A 91 15.64 23.89 0.14
CA SER A 91 16.64 24.87 -0.27
C SER A 91 17.16 25.71 0.89
N ASP A 92 16.40 25.82 1.97
CA ASP A 92 16.70 26.59 3.18
C ASP A 92 17.54 25.76 4.17
N GLY A 93 17.75 24.47 3.88
CA GLY A 93 18.60 23.56 4.64
C GLY A 93 17.80 22.40 5.25
N TYR A 94 18.46 21.26 5.43
CA TYR A 94 17.78 20.05 5.89
C TYR A 94 17.18 20.19 7.30
N GLN A 95 17.73 21.07 8.13
CA GLN A 95 17.23 21.38 9.47
C GLN A 95 15.86 22.06 9.44
N ASN A 96 15.46 22.62 8.29
CA ASN A 96 14.14 23.21 8.10
C ASN A 96 13.05 22.15 7.93
N ILE A 97 13.38 20.91 7.59
CA ILE A 97 12.42 19.81 7.39
C ILE A 97 12.00 19.25 8.75
N ASP A 98 10.69 19.25 9.02
CA ASP A 98 10.12 18.62 10.21
C ASP A 98 10.09 17.10 10.03
N THR A 99 11.07 16.42 10.61
CA THR A 99 11.18 14.94 10.53
C THR A 99 10.00 14.19 11.15
N THR A 100 9.23 14.82 12.04
CA THR A 100 8.08 14.21 12.71
C THR A 100 6.80 14.30 11.87
N SER A 101 6.77 15.20 10.89
CA SER A 101 5.66 15.36 9.93
C SER A 101 5.64 14.31 8.82
N ALA A 102 6.73 13.55 8.69
CA ALA A 102 6.90 12.56 7.63
C ALA A 102 5.83 11.47 7.73
N LYS A 103 5.07 11.29 6.65
CA LYS A 103 4.01 10.28 6.57
C LYS A 103 3.91 9.76 5.15
N ALA A 104 3.30 8.60 5.01
CA ALA A 104 3.09 8.01 3.71
C ALA A 104 1.84 7.16 3.63
N ASN A 105 1.43 6.86 2.41
CA ASN A 105 0.38 5.90 2.14
C ASN A 105 0.65 5.09 0.88
N PHE A 106 0.07 3.90 0.85
CA PHE A 106 -0.20 3.17 -0.38
C PHE A 106 -1.65 3.36 -0.76
N THR A 107 -1.90 3.70 -2.01
CA THR A 107 -3.26 3.83 -2.55
C THR A 107 -3.43 2.93 -3.75
N PHE A 108 -4.41 2.04 -3.70
CA PHE A 108 -4.86 1.27 -4.86
C PHE A 108 -6.04 1.97 -5.52
N TYR A 109 -5.90 2.25 -6.80
CA TYR A 109 -6.96 2.81 -7.63
C TYR A 109 -7.47 1.76 -8.61
N ASN A 110 -8.77 1.46 -8.53
CA ASN A 110 -9.49 0.81 -9.62
C ASN A 110 -10.75 1.62 -9.96
N ALA A 111 -11.49 1.20 -11.00
CA ALA A 111 -12.69 1.91 -11.46
C ALA A 111 -13.87 1.92 -10.46
N SER A 112 -13.81 1.17 -9.36
CA SER A 112 -14.95 0.93 -8.45
C SER A 112 -14.64 1.14 -6.96
N SER A 113 -13.38 1.26 -6.57
CA SER A 113 -12.96 1.46 -5.18
C SER A 113 -11.59 2.12 -5.07
N THR A 114 -11.39 2.85 -3.97
CA THR A 114 -10.08 3.38 -3.56
C THR A 114 -9.75 2.77 -2.20
N ILE A 115 -8.62 2.08 -2.12
CA ILE A 115 -8.14 1.48 -0.87
C ILE A 115 -6.88 2.23 -0.48
N VAL A 116 -6.85 2.73 0.76
CA VAL A 116 -5.71 3.48 1.30
C VAL A 116 -5.16 2.74 2.51
N ARG A 117 -3.85 2.46 2.48
CA ARG A 117 -3.08 1.98 3.62
C ARG A 117 -2.14 3.10 4.05
N THR A 118 -2.43 3.72 5.19
CA THR A 118 -1.61 4.82 5.72
C THR A 118 -0.60 4.29 6.72
N ASN A 119 0.53 5.01 6.84
CA ASN A 119 1.34 4.92 8.03
C ASN A 119 1.94 6.28 8.41
N ASN A 120 2.00 6.52 9.72
CA ASN A 120 2.67 7.64 10.37
C ASN A 120 4.04 7.23 10.96
N SER A 121 4.56 6.04 10.65
CA SER A 121 5.81 5.49 11.20
C SER A 121 7.05 5.77 10.33
N CYS A 122 7.03 6.85 9.55
CA CYS A 122 8.22 7.24 8.79
C CYS A 122 9.27 7.80 9.75
N SER A 123 10.50 7.34 9.64
CA SER A 123 11.62 7.81 10.46
C SER A 123 12.72 8.39 9.57
N SER A 124 13.32 9.48 10.04
CA SER A 124 14.53 10.03 9.41
C SER A 124 15.71 9.08 9.61
N LEU A 125 16.46 8.83 8.55
CA LEU A 125 17.71 8.07 8.55
C LEU A 125 18.95 8.98 8.64
N GLY A 126 18.75 10.29 8.77
CA GLY A 126 19.81 11.28 8.76
C GLY A 126 19.94 12.03 7.43
N SER A 127 20.79 13.05 7.44
CA SER A 127 21.03 13.90 6.27
C SER A 127 22.00 13.23 5.30
N ILE A 128 21.75 13.45 4.01
CA ILE A 128 22.66 13.06 2.92
C ILE A 128 23.65 14.20 2.66
N ASP A 129 23.16 15.45 2.70
CA ASP A 129 23.93 16.67 2.50
C ASP A 129 23.33 17.83 3.33
N SER A 130 23.73 19.07 3.07
CA SER A 130 23.26 20.25 3.82
C SER A 130 21.79 20.61 3.60
N LYS A 131 21.11 20.00 2.62
CA LYS A 131 19.74 20.31 2.19
C LYS A 131 18.82 19.08 2.15
N THR A 132 19.38 17.88 2.14
CA THR A 132 18.65 16.65 1.86
C THR A 132 18.60 15.71 3.08
N LEU A 133 17.41 15.24 3.42
CA LEU A 133 17.16 14.17 4.40
C LEU A 133 16.67 12.90 3.72
N ASN A 134 17.02 11.77 4.31
CA ASN A 134 16.51 10.46 3.90
C ASN A 134 15.52 9.93 4.93
N PHE A 135 14.46 9.29 4.48
CA PHE A 135 13.41 8.72 5.33
C PHE A 135 13.19 7.24 4.99
N SER A 136 12.86 6.45 6.01
CA SER A 136 12.38 5.08 5.89
C SER A 136 10.94 5.01 6.37
N CYS A 137 10.05 4.42 5.59
CA CYS A 137 8.66 4.17 5.96
C CYS A 137 8.36 2.68 5.79
N THR A 138 7.54 2.13 6.68
CA THR A 138 7.07 0.74 6.59
C THR A 138 5.57 0.74 6.61
N ILE A 139 4.86 0.33 5.55
CA ILE A 139 3.39 0.27 5.53
C ILE A 139 2.97 -1.20 5.42
N GLY A 140 2.00 -1.61 6.23
CA GLY A 140 1.48 -2.96 6.15
C GLY A 140 0.36 -3.09 5.12
N ILE A 141 0.49 -4.06 4.21
CA ILE A 141 -0.51 -4.45 3.22
C ILE A 141 -1.14 -5.79 3.63
N TRP A 142 -2.45 -5.92 3.52
CA TRP A 142 -3.17 -7.11 3.99
C TRP A 142 -3.25 -8.19 2.93
N TYR A 143 -3.38 -9.45 3.36
CA TYR A 143 -3.57 -10.58 2.45
C TYR A 143 -4.84 -10.48 1.60
N PHE A 144 -5.82 -9.63 1.97
CA PHE A 144 -7.06 -9.42 1.21
C PHE A 144 -7.03 -8.14 0.37
N ASP A 145 -5.90 -7.43 0.34
CA ASP A 145 -5.72 -6.27 -0.52
C ASP A 145 -5.58 -6.70 -1.99
N PRO A 146 -6.25 -6.01 -2.95
CA PRO A 146 -6.24 -6.43 -4.35
C PRO A 146 -4.83 -6.56 -4.94
N GLN A 147 -4.62 -7.61 -5.72
CA GLN A 147 -3.42 -7.77 -6.55
C GLN A 147 -3.37 -6.73 -7.69
N GLY A 148 -2.16 -6.43 -8.17
CA GLY A 148 -1.94 -5.62 -9.38
C GLY A 148 -0.79 -4.63 -9.27
N THR A 149 -0.54 -3.89 -10.35
CA THR A 149 0.57 -2.95 -10.51
C THR A 149 0.21 -1.49 -10.17
N LEU A 150 -1.01 -1.26 -9.67
CA LEU A 150 -1.58 0.07 -9.45
C LEU A 150 -1.56 0.51 -7.98
N TRP A 151 -0.68 -0.07 -7.17
CA TRP A 151 -0.45 0.40 -5.81
C TRP A 151 0.49 1.59 -5.86
N GLY A 152 -0.09 2.79 -5.80
CA GLY A 152 0.65 4.05 -5.78
C GLY A 152 1.22 4.36 -4.40
N VAL A 153 2.46 4.82 -4.38
CA VAL A 153 3.17 5.25 -3.18
C VAL A 153 3.12 6.77 -3.11
N THR A 154 2.57 7.29 -2.01
CA THR A 154 2.60 8.72 -1.71
C THR A 154 3.48 8.95 -0.50
N ALA A 155 4.55 9.72 -0.67
CA ALA A 155 5.37 10.25 0.41
C ALA A 155 5.02 11.72 0.67
N TYR A 156 5.07 12.14 1.93
CA TYR A 156 4.76 13.50 2.38
C TYR A 156 5.66 13.91 3.55
N VAL A 157 6.10 15.17 3.55
CA VAL A 157 6.79 15.80 4.68
C VAL A 157 6.55 17.32 4.64
N THR A 158 6.57 17.99 5.79
CA THR A 158 6.56 19.46 5.88
C THR A 158 7.88 20.01 6.40
N ASP A 159 8.09 21.29 6.16
CA ASP A 159 9.06 22.07 6.92
C ASP A 159 8.49 22.53 8.28
N ASN A 160 9.33 23.20 9.07
CA ASN A 160 8.99 23.78 10.37
C ASN A 160 7.99 24.95 10.27
N SER A 161 7.79 25.50 9.07
CA SER A 161 6.78 26.53 8.75
C SER A 161 5.47 25.92 8.22
N ALA A 162 5.34 24.59 8.26
CA ALA A 162 4.22 23.80 7.75
C ALA A 162 3.98 23.86 6.23
N ALA A 163 4.94 24.32 5.44
CA ALA A 163 4.87 24.16 3.99
C ALA A 163 5.22 22.71 3.60
N ALA A 164 4.49 22.15 2.63
CA ALA A 164 4.46 20.71 2.41
C ALA A 164 5.05 20.28 1.06
N GLY A 165 5.84 19.21 1.09
CA GLY A 165 6.29 18.45 -0.06
C GLY A 165 5.52 17.14 -0.20
N GLN A 166 5.20 16.74 -1.42
CA GLN A 166 4.62 15.43 -1.72
C GLN A 166 5.15 14.85 -3.03
N ASN A 167 5.29 13.52 -3.10
CA ASN A 167 5.59 12.80 -4.34
C ASN A 167 4.66 11.59 -4.47
N LYS A 168 4.06 11.42 -5.66
CA LYS A 168 3.07 10.38 -6.00
C LYS A 168 3.42 9.61 -7.28
N THR A 169 4.69 9.63 -7.67
CA THR A 169 5.12 9.16 -9.01
C THR A 169 5.48 7.68 -9.08
N VAL A 170 5.60 7.02 -7.93
CA VAL A 170 6.07 5.63 -7.83
C VAL A 170 4.90 4.68 -7.55
N ASN A 171 4.84 3.60 -8.30
CA ASN A 171 3.91 2.49 -8.06
C ASN A 171 4.70 1.20 -7.81
N PHE A 172 4.10 0.24 -7.13
CA PHE A 172 4.63 -1.12 -7.00
C PHE A 172 3.57 -2.17 -7.37
N THR A 173 4.04 -3.41 -7.52
CA THR A 173 3.16 -4.55 -7.80
C THR A 173 2.92 -5.34 -6.54
N TYR A 174 1.66 -5.59 -6.21
CA TYR A 174 1.27 -6.58 -5.22
C TYR A 174 0.82 -7.84 -5.96
N ASN A 175 1.57 -8.93 -5.77
CA ASN A 175 1.37 -10.17 -6.51
C ASN A 175 0.10 -10.88 -6.04
N SER A 176 -0.27 -11.91 -6.80
CA SER A 176 -1.37 -12.80 -6.49
C SER A 176 -0.95 -13.93 -5.55
N LEU A 177 -1.78 -14.24 -4.57
CA LEU A 177 -1.74 -15.48 -3.78
C LEU A 177 -3.10 -16.18 -3.87
N LYS A 178 -3.12 -17.32 -4.56
CA LYS A 178 -4.25 -18.26 -4.52
C LYS A 178 -4.11 -19.13 -3.27
N ALA A 179 -4.88 -18.84 -2.25
CA ALA A 179 -4.92 -19.64 -1.02
C ALA A 179 -6.34 -19.69 -0.49
N LEU A 180 -6.75 -20.86 0.00
CA LEU A 180 -8.02 -21.04 0.68
C LEU A 180 -7.90 -22.08 1.79
N LYS A 181 -8.77 -21.95 2.80
CA LYS A 181 -8.96 -22.95 3.84
C LYS A 181 -10.43 -23.35 3.89
N SER A 182 -10.69 -24.62 4.16
CA SER A 182 -12.05 -25.15 4.27
C SER A 182 -12.30 -25.73 5.66
N HIS A 183 -13.51 -25.53 6.20
CA HIS A 183 -13.96 -26.13 7.45
C HIS A 183 -15.48 -26.44 7.39
N PRO A 184 -15.96 -27.56 7.94
CA PRO A 184 -15.18 -28.62 8.58
C PRO A 184 -14.35 -29.42 7.57
N THR A 185 -13.31 -30.09 8.06
CA THR A 185 -12.45 -30.94 7.22
C THR A 185 -13.06 -32.33 6.98
N ALA A 186 -14.10 -32.69 7.71
CA ALA A 186 -14.77 -33.98 7.58
C ALA A 186 -16.28 -33.78 7.45
N PHE A 187 -16.94 -34.67 6.71
CA PHE A 187 -18.40 -34.70 6.60
C PHE A 187 -18.97 -35.88 7.35
N THR A 188 -20.09 -35.65 8.02
CA THR A 188 -20.76 -36.66 8.84
C THR A 188 -22.25 -36.70 8.53
N PHE A 189 -22.78 -37.90 8.46
CA PHE A 189 -24.21 -38.21 8.44
C PHE A 189 -24.49 -39.10 9.64
N THR A 190 -25.14 -38.55 10.68
CA THR A 190 -25.27 -39.19 12.00
C THR A 190 -26.10 -40.47 12.00
N SER A 191 -27.08 -40.59 11.10
CA SER A 191 -27.84 -41.83 10.92
C SER A 191 -28.46 -41.87 9.53
N ILE A 192 -28.03 -42.83 8.71
CA ILE A 192 -28.58 -43.07 7.38
C ILE A 192 -29.27 -44.42 7.36
N ASN A 193 -30.59 -44.41 7.15
CA ASN A 193 -31.35 -45.62 6.95
C ASN A 193 -31.15 -46.16 5.52
N PRO A 194 -31.28 -47.49 5.33
CA PRO A 194 -31.25 -48.07 4.00
C PRO A 194 -32.35 -47.47 3.12
N GLY A 195 -32.01 -47.10 1.88
CA GLY A 195 -32.96 -46.47 0.96
C GLY A 195 -33.31 -45.01 1.27
N ALA A 196 -32.67 -44.37 2.26
CA ALA A 196 -32.85 -42.93 2.51
C ALA A 196 -32.51 -42.12 1.26
N THR A 197 -33.23 -41.03 1.02
CA THR A 197 -33.00 -40.13 -0.11
C THR A 197 -32.95 -38.70 0.39
N ASN A 198 -32.31 -37.81 -0.39
CA ASN A 198 -32.26 -36.37 -0.16
C ASN A 198 -31.99 -36.01 1.31
N THR A 199 -30.88 -36.52 1.85
CA THR A 199 -30.47 -36.27 3.23
C THR A 199 -29.29 -35.32 3.23
N SER A 200 -29.42 -34.15 3.87
CA SER A 200 -28.30 -33.20 4.03
C SER A 200 -27.31 -33.69 5.08
N SER A 201 -26.06 -33.26 4.96
CA SER A 201 -25.02 -33.54 5.94
C SER A 201 -25.35 -32.91 7.29
N SER A 202 -24.92 -33.59 8.36
CA SER A 202 -25.24 -33.18 9.74
C SER A 202 -24.31 -32.11 10.30
N ASN A 203 -23.22 -31.80 9.60
CA ASN A 203 -22.22 -30.81 9.99
C ASN A 203 -21.94 -29.79 8.89
N ASP A 204 -22.98 -29.42 8.15
CA ASP A 204 -22.95 -28.36 7.15
C ASP A 204 -23.14 -26.95 7.75
N PRO A 205 -22.67 -25.89 7.08
CA PRO A 205 -21.99 -25.89 5.76
C PRO A 205 -20.50 -26.21 5.82
N LEU A 206 -19.95 -26.66 4.68
CA LEU A 206 -18.54 -26.50 4.33
C LEU A 206 -18.28 -25.03 4.02
N VAL A 207 -17.68 -24.34 4.97
CA VAL A 207 -17.22 -22.96 4.84
C VAL A 207 -15.87 -22.95 4.14
N LEU A 208 -15.81 -22.30 3.00
CA LEU A 208 -14.58 -21.96 2.29
C LEU A 208 -14.18 -20.53 2.64
N ASN A 209 -12.93 -20.35 3.04
CA ASN A 209 -12.33 -19.07 3.38
C ASN A 209 -11.24 -18.73 2.37
N ASN A 210 -11.32 -17.56 1.74
CA ASN A 210 -10.22 -17.03 0.96
C ASN A 210 -9.12 -16.51 1.89
N THR A 211 -7.98 -17.18 1.91
CA THR A 211 -6.84 -16.84 2.77
C THR A 211 -5.74 -16.09 2.04
N GLY A 212 -5.92 -15.86 0.72
CA GLY A 212 -5.05 -15.02 -0.11
C GLY A 212 -5.76 -13.79 -0.70
N ASN A 213 -5.14 -13.16 -1.70
CA ASN A 213 -5.70 -12.00 -2.41
C ASN A 213 -6.13 -12.34 -3.84
N TYR A 214 -6.63 -13.55 -4.08
CA TYR A 214 -7.15 -13.93 -5.39
C TYR A 214 -8.68 -13.92 -5.39
N HIS A 215 -9.30 -13.31 -6.39
CA HIS A 215 -10.75 -13.33 -6.55
C HIS A 215 -11.19 -14.58 -7.32
N PHE A 216 -11.76 -15.56 -6.62
CA PHE A 216 -12.32 -16.76 -7.23
C PHE A 216 -13.73 -16.45 -7.73
N SER A 217 -13.88 -16.32 -9.05
CA SER A 217 -15.18 -16.05 -9.68
C SER A 217 -15.70 -17.25 -10.47
N GLN A 218 -16.99 -17.23 -10.78
CA GLN A 218 -17.64 -18.24 -11.62
C GLN A 218 -16.95 -18.41 -12.98
N LEU A 219 -16.44 -17.32 -13.56
CA LEU A 219 -15.78 -17.33 -14.87
C LEU A 219 -14.43 -18.05 -14.85
N THR A 220 -13.75 -17.97 -13.71
CA THR A 220 -12.42 -18.56 -13.55
C THR A 220 -12.45 -20.04 -13.17
N GLN A 221 -13.60 -20.57 -12.71
CA GLN A 221 -13.80 -21.97 -12.32
C GLN A 221 -12.72 -22.55 -11.39
N ASN A 222 -12.19 -21.71 -10.48
CA ASN A 222 -10.97 -22.02 -9.76
C ASN A 222 -11.18 -22.81 -8.46
N ILE A 223 -12.40 -23.19 -8.09
CA ILE A 223 -12.66 -23.98 -6.87
C ILE A 223 -13.11 -25.37 -7.27
N SER A 224 -12.36 -26.37 -6.82
CA SER A 224 -12.67 -27.78 -7.03
C SER A 224 -12.73 -28.54 -5.73
N ILE A 225 -13.59 -29.56 -5.66
CA ILE A 225 -13.69 -30.47 -4.52
C ILE A 225 -13.33 -31.87 -4.97
N ASN A 226 -12.45 -32.53 -4.24
CA ASN A 226 -12.19 -33.95 -4.36
C ASN A 226 -13.00 -34.71 -3.29
N ALA A 227 -13.90 -35.58 -3.74
CA ALA A 227 -14.74 -36.37 -2.86
C ALA A 227 -14.20 -37.79 -2.69
N THR A 228 -14.35 -38.30 -1.47
CA THR A 228 -14.07 -39.66 -1.06
C THR A 228 -15.37 -40.36 -0.63
N ASN A 229 -15.34 -41.68 -0.50
CA ASN A 229 -16.47 -42.40 0.06
C ASN A 229 -16.58 -42.13 1.57
N LEU A 230 -17.81 -42.12 2.08
CA LEU A 230 -18.05 -42.05 3.53
C LEU A 230 -18.27 -43.46 4.05
N VAL A 231 -17.44 -43.89 4.99
CA VAL A 231 -17.46 -45.26 5.51
C VAL A 231 -18.32 -45.30 6.78
N GLY A 232 -19.02 -46.42 6.99
CA GLY A 232 -19.83 -46.64 8.18
C GLY A 232 -18.97 -46.63 9.45
N GLU A 233 -19.38 -45.85 10.46
CA GLU A 233 -18.61 -45.69 11.69
C GLU A 233 -18.71 -46.92 12.62
N SER A 234 -19.84 -47.63 12.58
CA SER A 234 -20.05 -48.85 13.38
C SER A 234 -19.63 -50.11 12.63
N ASN A 235 -19.87 -50.15 11.32
CA ASN A 235 -19.48 -51.24 10.44
C ASN A 235 -18.89 -50.67 9.14
N SER A 236 -17.56 -50.73 9.06
CA SER A 236 -16.77 -50.21 7.95
C SER A 236 -16.79 -51.06 6.69
N ALA A 237 -17.51 -52.20 6.70
CA ALA A 237 -17.79 -52.95 5.48
C ALA A 237 -18.83 -52.26 4.57
N TYR A 238 -19.57 -51.28 5.09
CA TYR A 238 -20.54 -50.49 4.35
C TYR A 238 -20.03 -49.07 4.12
N ALA A 239 -20.33 -48.52 2.95
CA ALA A 239 -19.95 -47.16 2.58
C ALA A 239 -21.01 -46.49 1.71
N LEU A 240 -21.13 -45.18 1.88
CA LEU A 240 -21.80 -44.29 0.94
C LEU A 240 -20.80 -43.85 -0.12
N TYR A 241 -21.09 -44.21 -1.37
CA TYR A 241 -20.21 -43.87 -2.48
C TYR A 241 -20.29 -42.40 -2.86
N ALA A 242 -19.14 -41.79 -3.17
CA ALA A 242 -19.04 -40.37 -3.52
C ALA A 242 -20.02 -39.92 -4.62
N ASN A 243 -20.34 -40.80 -5.57
CA ASN A 243 -21.25 -40.51 -6.68
C ASN A 243 -22.71 -40.29 -6.26
N ASN A 244 -23.09 -40.67 -5.05
CA ASN A 244 -24.42 -40.44 -4.49
C ASN A 244 -24.53 -39.10 -3.75
N PHE A 245 -23.48 -38.27 -3.81
CA PHE A 245 -23.49 -36.97 -3.18
C PHE A 245 -23.52 -35.84 -4.20
N THR A 246 -24.17 -34.75 -3.81
CA THR A 246 -24.16 -33.47 -4.51
C THR A 246 -23.66 -32.37 -3.59
N VAL A 247 -23.01 -31.35 -4.17
CA VAL A 247 -22.58 -30.14 -3.47
C VAL A 247 -23.13 -28.91 -4.16
N GLY A 248 -23.70 -27.98 -3.41
CA GLY A 248 -24.20 -26.69 -3.92
C GLY A 248 -23.96 -25.56 -2.93
N ASN A 249 -24.14 -24.31 -3.37
CA ASN A 249 -23.99 -23.13 -2.52
C ASN A 249 -25.32 -22.62 -1.92
N THR A 250 -26.40 -23.36 -2.15
CA THR A 250 -27.76 -23.06 -1.67
C THR A 250 -28.30 -24.29 -0.96
N THR A 251 -29.03 -24.10 0.14
CA THR A 251 -29.67 -25.18 0.92
C THR A 251 -31.15 -24.92 1.12
N GLY A 252 -31.91 -25.99 1.34
CA GLY A 252 -33.34 -25.97 1.67
C GLY A 252 -34.25 -26.18 0.46
N GLY A 253 -35.56 -26.03 0.68
CA GLY A 253 -36.60 -26.29 -0.33
C GLY A 253 -37.29 -27.64 -0.16
N SER A 254 -38.20 -27.97 -1.09
CA SER A 254 -38.91 -29.25 -1.15
C SER A 254 -39.12 -29.66 -2.63
N PRO A 255 -38.31 -30.59 -3.18
CA PRO A 255 -37.18 -31.26 -2.54
C PRO A 255 -36.01 -30.30 -2.24
N LEU A 256 -35.09 -30.72 -1.37
CA LEU A 256 -33.89 -29.98 -1.00
C LEU A 256 -33.03 -29.66 -2.23
N ILE A 257 -32.70 -28.39 -2.44
CA ILE A 257 -32.02 -27.91 -3.64
C ILE A 257 -30.57 -28.39 -3.73
N GLU A 258 -29.91 -28.57 -2.58
CA GLU A 258 -28.56 -29.13 -2.51
C GLU A 258 -28.50 -30.60 -2.94
N CYS A 259 -29.65 -31.29 -3.00
CA CYS A 259 -29.79 -32.70 -3.35
C CYS A 259 -30.11 -32.92 -4.85
N GLY A 260 -29.33 -32.29 -5.74
CA GLY A 260 -29.50 -32.43 -7.19
C GLY A 260 -30.35 -31.34 -7.86
N GLY A 261 -30.71 -30.28 -7.13
CA GLY A 261 -31.35 -29.09 -7.67
C GLY A 261 -30.40 -28.19 -8.47
N ALA A 262 -30.94 -27.09 -9.01
CA ALA A 262 -30.16 -26.15 -9.82
C ALA A 262 -28.99 -25.54 -9.03
N GLY A 263 -27.79 -25.56 -9.62
CA GLY A 263 -26.57 -25.06 -8.97
C GLY A 263 -25.90 -26.04 -8.00
N SER A 264 -26.40 -27.29 -7.93
CA SER A 264 -25.71 -28.40 -7.28
C SER A 264 -24.92 -29.25 -8.29
N PHE A 265 -23.87 -29.92 -7.82
CA PHE A 265 -22.96 -30.69 -8.64
C PHE A 265 -22.79 -32.08 -8.06
N PHE A 266 -23.03 -33.12 -8.88
CA PHE A 266 -22.70 -34.49 -8.50
C PHE A 266 -21.19 -34.65 -8.32
N MET A 267 -20.85 -35.29 -7.21
CA MET A 267 -19.49 -35.63 -6.86
C MET A 267 -19.06 -36.93 -7.53
N THR A 268 -17.76 -37.17 -7.60
CA THR A 268 -17.21 -38.38 -8.19
C THR A 268 -15.99 -38.81 -7.41
N LYS A 269 -15.89 -40.10 -7.09
CA LYS A 269 -14.72 -40.62 -6.38
C LYS A 269 -13.45 -40.42 -7.21
N SER A 270 -12.36 -40.01 -6.56
CA SER A 270 -11.03 -39.91 -7.17
C SER A 270 -10.96 -38.94 -8.36
N ALA A 271 -11.91 -38.01 -8.47
CA ALA A 271 -11.91 -36.95 -9.45
C ALA A 271 -12.30 -35.63 -8.78
N THR A 272 -11.65 -34.55 -9.19
CA THR A 272 -12.00 -33.20 -8.72
C THR A 272 -13.21 -32.69 -9.49
N LYS A 273 -14.22 -32.18 -8.77
CA LYS A 273 -15.38 -31.53 -9.35
C LYS A 273 -15.29 -30.02 -9.15
N ASN A 274 -15.36 -29.26 -10.25
CA ASN A 274 -15.43 -27.81 -10.18
C ASN A 274 -16.80 -27.36 -9.68
N ILE A 275 -16.81 -26.52 -8.65
CA ILE A 275 -18.01 -25.94 -8.05
C ILE A 275 -18.09 -24.50 -8.53
N THR A 276 -18.66 -24.28 -9.71
CA THR A 276 -18.66 -22.95 -10.35
C THR A 276 -19.51 -21.92 -9.62
N THR A 277 -20.37 -22.38 -8.70
CA THR A 277 -21.19 -21.52 -7.83
C THR A 277 -20.44 -21.05 -6.58
N ALA A 278 -19.26 -21.62 -6.29
CA ALA A 278 -18.39 -21.18 -5.21
C ALA A 278 -17.63 -19.90 -5.63
N ILE A 279 -18.08 -18.75 -5.13
CA ILE A 279 -17.44 -17.45 -5.37
C ILE A 279 -16.78 -17.00 -4.08
N LEU A 280 -15.48 -16.75 -4.13
CA LEU A 280 -14.70 -16.26 -3.01
C LEU A 280 -14.06 -14.91 -3.39
N GLY A 281 -14.66 -13.85 -2.85
CA GLY A 281 -14.16 -12.49 -2.99
C GLY A 281 -12.86 -12.24 -2.22
N TYR A 282 -12.26 -11.08 -2.45
CA TYR A 282 -11.32 -10.52 -1.47
C TYR A 282 -12.07 -10.30 -0.15
N GLY A 283 -11.48 -10.64 0.99
CA GLY A 283 -12.18 -10.43 2.26
C GLY A 283 -11.34 -10.56 3.51
N ASN A 284 -11.65 -9.70 4.48
CA ASN A 284 -11.09 -9.76 5.82
C ASN A 284 -11.89 -10.76 6.67
N LEU A 285 -11.34 -11.95 6.87
CA LEU A 285 -11.98 -13.01 7.65
C LEU A 285 -12.12 -12.64 9.13
N SER A 286 -11.23 -11.78 9.66
CA SER A 286 -11.27 -11.31 11.05
C SER A 286 -12.40 -10.31 11.33
N ALA A 287 -13.07 -9.78 10.29
CA ALA A 287 -14.17 -8.83 10.46
C ALA A 287 -15.51 -9.51 10.81
N GLY A 288 -15.60 -10.84 10.74
CA GLY A 288 -16.79 -11.62 11.11
C GLY A 288 -18.02 -11.40 10.21
N SER A 289 -17.89 -10.68 9.10
CA SER A 289 -19.01 -10.29 8.23
C SER A 289 -19.30 -11.27 7.09
N GLY A 290 -18.60 -12.42 7.02
CA GLY A 290 -18.71 -13.36 5.89
C GLY A 290 -17.96 -12.92 4.62
N THR A 291 -17.25 -11.79 4.66
CA THR A 291 -16.54 -11.29 3.47
C THR A 291 -15.36 -12.20 3.14
N GLY A 292 -15.28 -12.65 1.88
CA GLY A 292 -14.26 -13.62 1.45
C GLY A 292 -14.57 -15.07 1.88
N GLN A 293 -15.80 -15.35 2.31
CA GLN A 293 -16.27 -16.68 2.64
C GLN A 293 -17.34 -17.17 1.64
N ASN A 294 -17.45 -18.49 1.47
CA ASN A 294 -18.52 -19.12 0.72
C ASN A 294 -18.96 -20.39 1.44
N ASN A 295 -20.27 -20.62 1.52
CA ASN A 295 -20.82 -21.80 2.15
C ASN A 295 -21.26 -22.80 1.09
N LEU A 296 -20.79 -24.03 1.22
CA LEU A 296 -21.20 -25.16 0.42
C LEU A 296 -21.95 -26.17 1.30
N TYR A 297 -22.98 -26.76 0.74
CA TYR A 297 -23.88 -27.71 1.39
C TYR A 297 -23.79 -29.04 0.67
N VAL A 298 -23.67 -30.11 1.43
CA VAL A 298 -23.49 -31.47 0.92
C VAL A 298 -24.74 -32.28 1.19
N CYS A 299 -25.24 -32.95 0.16
CA CYS A 299 -26.39 -33.82 0.29
C CYS A 299 -26.13 -35.21 -0.28
N LEU A 300 -26.62 -36.23 0.43
CA LEU A 300 -26.80 -37.58 -0.07
C LEU A 300 -28.11 -37.67 -0.86
N THR A 301 -28.04 -37.90 -2.17
CA THR A 301 -29.23 -38.04 -3.01
C THR A 301 -29.92 -39.38 -2.77
N GLN A 302 -29.15 -40.45 -2.57
CA GLN A 302 -29.67 -41.80 -2.34
C GLN A 302 -28.70 -42.69 -1.57
N ALA A 303 -29.20 -43.34 -0.53
CA ALA A 303 -28.58 -44.44 0.18
C ALA A 303 -29.01 -45.78 -0.45
N GLY A 304 -28.07 -46.72 -0.57
CA GLY A 304 -28.37 -48.08 -1.01
C GLY A 304 -29.28 -48.81 -0.02
N ASN A 305 -30.08 -49.77 -0.52
CA ASN A 305 -30.93 -50.61 0.33
C ASN A 305 -30.14 -51.71 1.05
N GLU A 306 -28.93 -51.99 0.58
CA GLU A 306 -27.97 -52.94 1.13
C GLU A 306 -27.21 -52.43 2.36
N LEU A 307 -27.32 -51.13 2.66
CA LEU A 307 -26.65 -50.51 3.79
C LEU A 307 -27.29 -50.95 5.12
N THR A 308 -26.60 -50.67 6.22
CA THR A 308 -27.18 -50.75 7.57
C THR A 308 -27.42 -49.35 8.11
N SER A 309 -28.43 -49.20 8.99
CA SER A 309 -28.66 -47.96 9.72
C SER A 309 -27.49 -47.69 10.66
N GLN A 310 -26.71 -46.64 10.37
CA GLN A 310 -25.56 -46.20 11.16
C GLN A 310 -25.12 -44.79 10.73
N ALA A 311 -24.16 -44.23 11.46
CA ALA A 311 -23.44 -43.04 11.02
C ALA A 311 -22.45 -43.36 9.89
N TYR A 312 -22.28 -42.42 8.96
CA TYR A 312 -21.28 -42.49 7.89
C TYR A 312 -20.49 -41.18 7.88
N SER A 313 -19.17 -41.27 7.82
CA SER A 313 -18.33 -40.07 7.75
C SER A 313 -17.03 -40.29 6.98
N THR A 314 -16.38 -39.19 6.62
CA THR A 314 -15.02 -39.23 6.05
C THR A 314 -13.96 -39.56 7.10
N ASN A 315 -14.32 -39.68 8.38
CA ASN A 315 -13.44 -40.07 9.49
C ASN A 315 -13.72 -41.50 9.98
N GLY A 316 -14.60 -42.25 9.31
CA GLY A 316 -14.92 -43.62 9.68
C GLY A 316 -13.67 -44.54 9.72
N PRO A 317 -13.75 -45.69 10.42
CA PRO A 317 -12.69 -46.68 10.39
C PRO A 317 -12.42 -47.13 8.95
N ASN A 318 -11.15 -47.14 8.52
CA ASN A 318 -10.75 -47.41 7.13
C ASN A 318 -11.30 -46.39 6.10
N SER A 319 -11.51 -45.14 6.51
CA SER A 319 -11.93 -44.08 5.60
C SER A 319 -10.93 -43.84 4.48
N ASP A 320 -11.46 -43.43 3.33
CA ASP A 320 -10.69 -42.98 2.16
C ASP A 320 -10.09 -41.56 2.37
N GLY A 321 -10.24 -40.97 3.56
CA GLY A 321 -9.79 -39.62 3.92
C GLY A 321 -10.86 -38.54 3.79
N ALA A 322 -10.53 -37.36 4.30
CA ALA A 322 -11.32 -36.14 4.21
C ALA A 322 -11.56 -35.68 2.75
N TRP A 323 -12.70 -35.06 2.50
CA TRP A 323 -12.90 -34.30 1.26
C TRP A 323 -12.01 -33.06 1.29
N THR A 324 -11.44 -32.69 0.15
CA THR A 324 -10.57 -31.52 0.06
C THR A 324 -11.11 -30.53 -0.96
N ALA A 325 -11.09 -29.25 -0.58
CA ALA A 325 -11.32 -28.14 -1.51
C ALA A 325 -9.96 -27.58 -1.94
N ALA A 326 -9.79 -27.32 -3.23
CA ALA A 326 -8.56 -26.79 -3.79
C ALA A 326 -8.82 -25.63 -4.76
N ALA A 327 -7.92 -24.66 -4.71
CA ALA A 327 -7.77 -23.66 -5.75
C ALA A 327 -7.05 -24.28 -6.96
N LEU A 328 -7.62 -24.15 -8.16
CA LEU A 328 -6.99 -24.48 -9.44
C LEU A 328 -6.14 -23.31 -9.96
#